data_AF-M0M1K0-F1
#
_entry.id   AF-M0M1K0-F1
#
_cell.length_a   1.000
_cell.length_b   1.000
_cell.length_c   1.000
_cell.angle_alpha   90.00
_cell.angle_beta   90.00
_cell.angle_gamma   90.00
#
_symmetry.space_group_name_H-M   'P 1'
#
loop_
_entity.id
_entity.type
_entity.pdbx_description
1 polymer ?
#
loop_
_entity_poly.entity_id
_entity_poly.type
_entity_poly.pdbx_seq_one_letter_code
_entity_poly.pdbx_strand_id
1 'polypeptide(L)'
;MSRRGVAPVVGVAVLVVVTLVLAAVIGAFVIGLGGADHTPTAAITADRNGNEVVLTHAGGDSLDVNDLTVRVFVDGRALDHQPRVPAVGMTGFRGAPGGPFNSRSDDTWSTGEVASVTIATTTNAPQPAAGSTVTVRIYADGEVVATART
;
A
#
# COMPACT_ATOMS: atom_id res chain seq x y z
N MET A 1 32.77 -21.42 -65.91
CA MET A 1 31.64 -20.69 -65.31
C MET A 1 31.47 -21.18 -63.88
N SER A 2 32.03 -20.47 -62.88
CA SER A 2 31.89 -20.89 -61.48
C SER A 2 30.99 -19.91 -60.73
N ARG A 3 29.69 -20.15 -60.81
CA ARG A 3 28.73 -19.60 -59.87
C ARG A 3 28.08 -20.77 -59.16
N ARG A 4 28.40 -20.93 -57.87
CA ARG A 4 27.44 -20.99 -56.75
C ARG A 4 28.01 -21.83 -55.61
N GLY A 5 27.94 -21.22 -54.43
CA GLY A 5 28.28 -21.85 -53.17
C GLY A 5 28.31 -20.88 -51.98
N VAL A 6 27.86 -19.63 -52.14
CA VAL A 6 27.79 -18.65 -51.04
C VAL A 6 26.44 -18.71 -50.29
N ALA A 7 25.55 -19.64 -50.67
CA ALA A 7 24.21 -19.77 -50.09
C ALA A 7 24.18 -20.17 -48.59
N PRO A 8 25.07 -21.04 -48.07
CA PRO A 8 24.97 -21.47 -46.67
C PRO A 8 25.26 -20.32 -45.69
N VAL A 9 26.33 -19.56 -45.93
CA VAL A 9 26.83 -18.54 -44.99
C VAL A 9 25.92 -17.31 -44.95
N VAL A 10 25.38 -16.89 -46.10
CA VAL A 10 24.45 -15.75 -46.15
C VAL A 10 23.14 -16.09 -45.45
N GLY A 11 22.63 -17.31 -45.62
CA GLY A 11 21.43 -17.77 -44.91
C GLY A 11 21.61 -17.79 -43.39
N VAL A 12 22.78 -18.26 -42.92
CA VAL A 12 23.12 -18.28 -41.49
C VAL A 12 23.24 -16.86 -40.93
N ALA A 13 23.90 -15.94 -41.65
CA ALA A 13 24.03 -14.55 -41.21
C ALA A 13 22.66 -13.88 -41.07
N VAL A 14 21.75 -14.07 -42.03
CA VAL A 14 20.38 -13.53 -41.97
C VAL A 14 19.60 -14.15 -40.81
N LEU A 15 19.70 -15.46 -40.61
CA LEU A 15 19.03 -16.14 -39.50
C LEU A 15 19.49 -15.60 -38.15
N VAL A 16 20.80 -15.45 -37.95
CA VAL A 16 21.38 -14.90 -36.72
C VAL A 16 20.87 -13.48 -36.48
N VAL A 17 20.88 -12.62 -37.49
CA VAL A 17 20.38 -11.24 -37.37
C VAL A 17 18.91 -11.22 -36.95
N VAL A 18 18.06 -12.04 -37.59
CA VAL A 18 16.63 -12.11 -37.25
C VAL A 18 16.44 -12.61 -35.81
N THR A 19 17.17 -13.63 -35.38
CA THR A 19 17.08 -14.13 -34.00
C THR A 19 17.53 -13.10 -32.97
N LEU A 20 18.58 -12.33 -33.27
CA LEU A 20 19.06 -11.26 -32.38
C LEU A 20 18.02 -10.14 -32.25
N VAL A 21 17.38 -9.74 -33.36
CA VAL A 21 16.29 -8.75 -33.32
C VAL A 21 15.10 -9.29 -32.52
N LEU A 22 14.69 -10.53 -32.75
CA LEU A 22 13.56 -11.13 -32.03
C LEU A 22 13.85 -11.24 -30.53
N ALA A 23 15.07 -11.67 -30.16
CA ALA A 23 15.52 -11.77 -28.78
C ALA A 23 15.57 -10.39 -28.10
N ALA A 24 16.05 -9.36 -28.80
CA ALA A 24 16.07 -7.99 -28.27
C ALA A 24 14.65 -7.44 -28.03
N VAL A 25 13.71 -7.70 -28.95
CA VAL A 25 12.31 -7.28 -28.80
C VAL A 25 11.67 -8.00 -27.62
N ILE A 26 11.80 -9.33 -27.53
CA ILE A 26 11.24 -10.10 -26.41
C ILE A 26 11.88 -9.67 -25.08
N GLY A 27 13.20 -9.45 -25.06
CA GLY A 27 13.92 -8.95 -23.88
C GLY A 27 13.42 -7.58 -23.44
N ALA A 28 13.19 -6.65 -24.37
CA ALA A 28 12.62 -5.34 -24.07
C ALA A 28 11.17 -5.43 -23.55
N PHE A 29 10.35 -6.34 -24.09
CA PHE A 29 9.01 -6.60 -23.58
C PHE A 29 9.04 -7.18 -22.16
N VAL A 30 9.95 -8.10 -21.85
CA VAL A 30 10.07 -8.68 -20.50
C VAL A 30 10.56 -7.64 -19.49
N ILE A 31 11.51 -6.78 -19.85
CA ILE A 31 11.96 -5.66 -18.99
C ILE A 31 10.85 -4.61 -18.83
N GLY A 32 10.07 -4.34 -19.89
CA GLY A 32 8.92 -3.43 -19.85
C GLY A 32 7.70 -3.95 -19.09
N LEU A 33 7.65 -5.25 -18.77
CA LEU A 33 6.64 -5.88 -17.89
C LEU A 33 7.14 -6.01 -16.45
N GLY A 34 8.35 -5.54 -16.15
CA GLY A 34 8.91 -5.52 -14.80
C GLY A 34 8.19 -4.49 -13.93
N GLY A 35 7.14 -4.95 -13.25
CA GLY A 35 6.37 -4.16 -12.30
C GLY A 35 4.87 -4.28 -12.55
N ALA A 36 4.30 -5.46 -12.34
CA ALA A 36 2.95 -5.44 -11.79
C ALA A 36 3.15 -4.98 -10.34
N ASP A 37 2.99 -3.69 -10.08
CA ASP A 37 2.91 -3.15 -8.72
C ASP A 37 1.79 -3.94 -8.03
N HIS A 38 2.16 -4.95 -7.24
CA HIS A 38 1.19 -5.75 -6.53
C HIS A 38 0.72 -4.90 -5.36
N THR A 39 -0.44 -4.29 -5.51
CA THR A 39 -1.09 -3.60 -4.40
C THR A 39 -1.29 -4.61 -3.26
N PRO A 40 -0.71 -4.36 -2.08
CA PRO A 40 -0.77 -5.32 -0.99
C PRO A 40 -2.20 -5.50 -0.49
N THR A 41 -2.51 -6.70 -0.01
CA THR A 41 -3.84 -7.03 0.51
C THR A 41 -3.74 -7.43 1.97
N ALA A 42 -4.38 -6.65 2.85
CA ALA A 42 -4.35 -6.87 4.29
C ALA A 42 -5.77 -6.94 4.88
N ALA A 43 -5.99 -7.91 5.76
CA ALA A 43 -7.19 -8.02 6.56
C ALA A 43 -6.99 -7.23 7.87
N ILE A 44 -7.59 -6.05 7.97
CA ILE A 44 -7.53 -5.20 9.15
C ILE A 44 -8.89 -5.17 9.86
N THR A 45 -8.91 -5.40 11.16
CA THR A 45 -10.10 -5.20 12.00
C THR A 45 -9.98 -3.89 12.78
N ALA A 46 -11.12 -3.30 13.14
CA ALA A 46 -11.16 -2.09 13.95
C ALA A 46 -12.02 -2.32 15.20
N ASP A 47 -11.55 -1.81 16.32
CA ASP A 47 -12.29 -1.72 17.57
C ASP A 47 -12.23 -0.27 18.08
N ARG A 48 -13.11 0.07 19.02
CA ARG A 48 -13.19 1.43 19.56
C ARG A 48 -13.39 1.44 21.07
N ASN A 49 -12.52 2.16 21.75
CA ASN A 49 -12.68 2.52 23.14
C ASN A 49 -12.89 4.04 23.28
N GLY A 50 -14.17 4.46 23.24
CA GLY A 50 -14.55 5.87 23.25
C GLY A 50 -14.08 6.60 21.99
N ASN A 51 -12.97 7.34 22.11
CA ASN A 51 -12.32 8.11 21.04
C ASN A 51 -11.05 7.44 20.49
N GLU A 52 -10.58 6.38 21.16
CA GLU A 52 -9.48 5.57 20.67
C GLU A 52 -9.99 4.59 19.62
N VAL A 53 -9.37 4.61 18.45
CA VAL A 53 -9.58 3.65 17.37
C VAL A 53 -8.38 2.72 17.37
N VAL A 54 -8.64 1.43 17.58
CA VAL A 54 -7.64 0.37 17.62
C VAL A 54 -7.78 -0.44 16.35
N LEU A 55 -6.68 -0.64 15.64
CA LEU A 55 -6.63 -1.42 14.40
C LEU A 55 -5.71 -2.62 14.59
N THR A 56 -6.17 -3.80 14.20
CA THR A 56 -5.39 -5.04 14.31
C THR A 56 -5.18 -5.64 12.94
N HIS A 57 -3.94 -6.01 12.63
CA HIS A 57 -3.61 -6.74 11.42
C HIS A 57 -3.96 -8.22 11.60
N ALA A 58 -5.11 -8.66 11.06
CA ALA A 58 -5.61 -10.01 11.24
C ALA A 58 -4.99 -11.03 10.27
N GLY A 59 -4.45 -10.57 9.13
CA GLY A 59 -3.84 -11.45 8.12
C GLY A 59 -3.51 -10.72 6.82
N GLY A 60 -2.87 -11.42 5.89
CA GLY A 60 -2.49 -10.87 4.57
C GLY A 60 -1.05 -10.36 4.53
N ASP A 61 -0.75 -9.54 3.53
CA ASP A 61 0.57 -8.96 3.30
C ASP A 61 0.92 -7.94 4.39
N SER A 62 2.19 -7.90 4.79
CA SER A 62 2.68 -6.82 5.66
C SER A 62 2.63 -5.48 4.92
N LEU A 63 2.39 -4.39 5.66
CA LEU A 63 2.26 -3.05 5.11
C LEU A 63 3.41 -2.16 5.59
N ASP A 64 4.12 -1.48 4.67
CA ASP A 64 5.04 -0.40 5.04
C ASP A 64 4.24 0.86 5.38
N VAL A 65 4.27 1.25 6.64
CA VAL A 65 3.50 2.38 7.18
C VAL A 65 3.91 3.71 6.56
N ASN A 66 5.15 3.85 6.06
CA ASN A 66 5.61 5.07 5.39
C ASN A 66 4.85 5.35 4.08
N ASP A 67 4.37 4.30 3.42
CA ASP A 67 3.64 4.38 2.16
C ASP A 67 2.11 4.44 2.36
N LEU A 68 1.65 4.36 3.61
CA LEU A 68 0.23 4.34 3.92
C LEU A 68 -0.40 5.73 4.00
N THR A 69 -1.53 5.88 3.32
CA THR A 69 -2.49 6.94 3.63
C THR A 69 -3.65 6.35 4.43
N VAL A 70 -3.90 6.90 5.63
CA VAL A 70 -5.00 6.47 6.50
C VAL A 70 -6.10 7.54 6.50
N ARG A 71 -7.35 7.12 6.26
CA ARG A 71 -8.53 7.99 6.34
C ARG A 71 -9.56 7.45 7.30
N VAL A 72 -9.98 8.30 8.23
CA VAL A 72 -10.96 7.99 9.27
C VAL A 72 -12.25 8.78 9.04
N PHE A 73 -13.37 8.08 9.17
CA PHE A 73 -14.72 8.60 9.02
C PHE A 73 -15.55 8.18 10.24
N VAL A 74 -16.43 9.06 10.70
CA VAL A 74 -17.45 8.76 11.72
C VAL A 74 -18.81 8.91 11.08
N ASP A 75 -19.61 7.85 11.09
CA ASP A 75 -20.95 7.81 10.49
C ASP A 75 -20.94 8.32 9.03
N GLY A 76 -19.88 7.93 8.28
CA GLY A 76 -19.67 8.29 6.88
C GLY A 76 -19.09 9.69 6.62
N ARG A 77 -18.94 10.53 7.65
CA ARG A 77 -18.31 11.86 7.52
C ARG A 77 -16.83 11.80 7.85
N ALA A 78 -15.98 12.35 6.97
CA ALA A 78 -14.54 12.40 7.20
C ALA A 78 -14.23 13.27 8.42
N LEU A 79 -13.22 12.87 9.21
CA LEU A 79 -12.62 13.76 10.20
C LEU A 79 -12.01 15.00 9.53
N ASP A 80 -12.12 16.15 10.20
CA ASP A 80 -11.50 17.42 9.79
C ASP A 80 -9.97 17.29 9.74
N HIS A 81 -9.39 16.60 10.73
CA HIS A 81 -7.98 16.23 10.75
C HIS A 81 -7.83 14.72 10.59
N GLN A 82 -7.17 14.31 9.50
CA GLN A 82 -6.87 12.93 9.18
C GLN A 82 -5.53 12.49 9.77
N PRO A 83 -5.37 11.21 10.16
CA PRO A 83 -4.09 10.72 10.63
C PRO A 83 -3.03 10.84 9.54
N ARG A 84 -1.83 11.29 9.91
CA ARG A 84 -0.62 11.26 9.10
C ARG A 84 0.35 10.30 9.79
N VAL A 85 0.41 9.07 9.30
CA VAL A 85 1.25 8.02 9.87
C VAL A 85 2.43 7.75 8.93
N PRO A 86 3.59 7.31 9.46
CA PRO A 86 3.89 7.21 10.89
C PRO A 86 4.16 8.59 11.53
N ALA A 87 3.90 8.75 12.83
CA ALA A 87 4.14 10.02 13.55
C ALA A 87 4.39 9.84 15.06
N VAL A 88 4.98 10.85 15.71
CA VAL A 88 5.08 10.93 17.19
C VAL A 88 3.98 11.77 17.84
N GLY A 89 3.10 12.35 17.03
CA GLY A 89 2.01 13.23 17.42
C GLY A 89 1.42 13.93 16.20
N MET A 90 0.12 14.21 16.23
CA MET A 90 -0.62 14.75 15.07
C MET A 90 -1.69 15.74 15.54
N THR A 91 -1.92 16.80 14.74
CA THR A 91 -3.03 17.72 14.98
C THR A 91 -4.37 16.99 14.89
N GLY A 92 -5.29 17.28 15.81
CA GLY A 92 -6.60 16.61 15.89
C GLY A 92 -6.57 15.20 16.50
N PHE A 93 -5.41 14.76 17.01
CA PHE A 93 -5.25 13.51 17.74
C PHE A 93 -4.61 13.77 19.11
N ARG A 94 -4.99 12.98 20.10
CA ARG A 94 -4.48 13.06 21.47
C ARG A 94 -3.28 12.12 21.62
N GLY A 95 -2.14 12.67 21.97
CA GLY A 95 -0.91 11.91 22.23
C GLY A 95 -0.23 11.39 20.96
N ALA A 96 0.76 10.53 21.15
CA ALA A 96 1.38 9.79 20.06
C ALA A 96 0.49 8.62 19.65
N PRO A 97 0.45 8.24 18.36
CA PRO A 97 -0.18 7.00 17.94
C PRO A 97 0.53 5.78 18.53
N GLY A 98 -0.19 4.66 18.64
CA GLY A 98 0.33 3.39 19.13
C GLY A 98 0.84 2.47 18.02
N GLY A 99 1.72 1.54 18.38
CA GLY A 99 2.19 0.47 17.49
C GLY A 99 2.98 0.99 16.28
N PRO A 100 2.84 0.34 15.11
CA PRO A 100 3.52 0.71 13.86
C PRO A 100 3.17 2.12 13.35
N PHE A 101 2.07 2.73 13.80
CA PHE A 101 1.76 4.12 13.46
C PHE A 101 2.65 5.14 14.17
N ASN A 102 3.40 4.71 15.19
CA ASN A 102 4.39 5.56 15.85
C ASN A 102 5.71 5.55 15.09
N SER A 103 6.21 6.71 14.66
CA SER A 103 7.48 6.77 13.90
C SER A 103 8.73 6.46 14.72
N ARG A 104 8.59 6.09 15.99
CA ARG A 104 9.66 5.53 16.83
C ARG A 104 9.62 4.00 16.91
N SER A 105 8.56 3.37 16.40
CA SER A 105 8.46 1.92 16.25
C SER A 105 9.10 1.50 14.92
N ASP A 106 9.15 0.19 14.66
CA ASP A 106 9.34 -0.29 13.29
C ASP A 106 8.20 0.17 12.38
N ASP A 107 8.51 0.31 11.10
CA ASP A 107 7.64 0.84 10.06
C ASP A 107 6.85 -0.25 9.32
N THR A 108 6.97 -1.50 9.74
CA THR A 108 6.32 -2.63 9.07
C THR A 108 5.16 -3.13 9.90
N TRP A 109 3.93 -2.92 9.44
CA TRP A 109 2.75 -3.44 10.12
C TRP A 109 2.44 -4.87 9.65
N SER A 110 2.59 -5.83 10.55
CA SER A 110 2.47 -7.27 10.28
C SER A 110 1.35 -7.94 11.06
N THR A 111 0.97 -9.15 10.63
CA THR A 111 -0.11 -9.92 11.27
C THR A 111 0.11 -10.13 12.77
N GLY A 112 -0.93 -9.82 13.56
CA GLY A 112 -0.92 -9.87 15.02
C GLY A 112 -0.62 -8.53 15.70
N GLU A 113 -0.09 -7.56 14.96
CA GLU A 113 0.25 -6.24 15.51
C GLU A 113 -0.94 -5.30 15.54
N VAL A 114 -0.88 -4.36 16.48
CA VAL A 114 -1.95 -3.42 16.79
C VAL A 114 -1.43 -2.00 16.63
N ALA A 115 -2.12 -1.21 15.82
CA ALA A 115 -1.93 0.23 15.69
C ALA A 115 -3.09 0.97 16.36
N SER A 116 -2.86 2.16 16.91
CA SER A 116 -3.95 2.95 17.48
C SER A 116 -3.80 4.45 17.28
N VAL A 117 -4.93 5.14 17.20
CA VAL A 117 -5.02 6.61 17.21
C VAL A 117 -6.16 7.04 18.14
N THR A 118 -5.96 8.11 18.91
CA THR A 118 -7.03 8.68 19.74
C THR A 118 -7.47 10.01 19.17
N ILE A 119 -8.74 10.11 18.75
CA ILE A 119 -9.31 11.34 18.19
C ILE A 119 -9.40 12.40 19.31
N ALA A 120 -8.81 13.58 19.09
CA ALA A 120 -8.88 14.66 20.08
C ALA A 120 -10.32 15.21 20.16
N THR A 121 -10.81 15.43 21.38
CA THR A 121 -12.20 15.85 21.63
C THR A 121 -12.47 17.32 21.35
N THR A 122 -11.44 18.17 21.37
CA THR A 122 -11.55 19.63 21.24
C THR A 122 -11.03 20.18 19.93
N THR A 123 -10.24 19.41 19.18
CA THR A 123 -9.53 19.89 17.98
C THR A 123 -9.76 19.01 16.77
N ASN A 124 -10.78 18.14 16.80
CA ASN A 124 -11.19 17.35 15.66
C ASN A 124 -12.71 17.14 15.70
N ALA A 125 -13.30 16.89 14.55
CA ALA A 125 -14.72 16.56 14.41
C ALA A 125 -14.93 15.79 13.11
N PRO A 126 -16.06 15.08 12.93
CA PRO A 126 -17.08 14.75 13.94
C PRO A 126 -16.54 13.89 15.11
N GLN A 127 -17.20 13.97 16.26
CA GLN A 127 -16.88 13.14 17.43
C GLN A 127 -17.75 11.87 17.42
N PRO A 128 -17.16 10.67 17.60
CA PRO A 128 -17.93 9.44 17.62
C PRO A 128 -18.68 9.29 18.95
N ALA A 129 -19.99 9.03 18.90
CA ALA A 129 -20.84 8.78 20.07
C ALA A 129 -21.04 7.27 20.28
N ALA A 130 -21.70 6.86 21.37
CA ALA A 130 -22.12 5.47 21.53
C ALA A 130 -23.01 5.05 20.34
N GLY A 131 -22.69 3.92 19.71
CA GLY A 131 -23.40 3.43 18.51
C GLY A 131 -22.93 4.02 17.18
N SER A 132 -22.05 5.04 17.16
CA SER A 132 -21.43 5.51 15.91
C SER A 132 -20.56 4.43 15.28
N THR A 133 -20.58 4.36 13.95
CA THR A 133 -19.65 3.52 13.17
C THR A 133 -18.45 4.35 12.76
N VAL A 134 -17.26 3.95 13.21
CA VAL A 134 -16.00 4.51 12.73
C VAL A 134 -15.48 3.63 11.60
N THR A 135 -15.26 4.21 10.43
CA THR A 135 -14.65 3.53 9.28
C THR A 135 -13.24 4.05 9.08
N VAL A 136 -12.27 3.14 8.99
CA VAL A 136 -10.90 3.44 8.61
C VAL A 136 -10.61 2.81 7.25
N ARG A 137 -10.18 3.65 6.30
CA ARG A 137 -9.72 3.21 4.97
C ARG A 137 -8.23 3.44 4.89
N ILE A 138 -7.51 2.39 4.50
CA ILE A 138 -6.06 2.39 4.39
C ILE A 138 -5.72 2.24 2.92
N TYR A 139 -4.81 3.08 2.44
CA TYR A 139 -4.38 3.10 1.05
C TYR A 139 -2.87 2.95 0.96
N ALA A 140 -2.39 2.22 -0.03
CA ALA A 140 -1.00 2.24 -0.50
C ALA A 140 -1.02 2.65 -1.98
N ASP A 141 -0.14 3.55 -2.39
CA ASP A 141 -0.07 4.09 -3.76
C ASP A 141 -1.41 4.61 -4.32
N GLY A 142 -2.29 5.08 -3.43
CA GLY A 142 -3.62 5.59 -3.79
C GLY A 142 -4.70 4.53 -3.99
N GLU A 143 -4.37 3.24 -3.93
CA GLU A 143 -5.33 2.13 -3.96
C GLU A 143 -5.72 1.69 -2.54
N VAL A 144 -6.96 1.26 -2.35
CA VAL A 144 -7.44 0.77 -1.04
C VAL A 144 -6.88 -0.62 -0.78
N VAL A 145 -6.04 -0.75 0.26
CA VAL A 145 -5.46 -2.04 0.69
C VAL A 145 -6.26 -2.69 1.81
N ALA A 146 -6.96 -1.88 2.61
CA ALA A 146 -7.84 -2.36 3.67
C ALA A 146 -8.96 -1.36 4.01
N THR A 147 -10.10 -1.88 4.48
CA THR A 147 -11.16 -1.08 5.10
C THR A 147 -11.66 -1.78 6.34
N ALA A 148 -11.54 -1.11 7.49
CA ALA A 148 -11.95 -1.62 8.79
C ALA A 148 -13.08 -0.76 9.38
N ARG A 149 -13.98 -1.39 10.14
CA ARG A 149 -15.13 -0.72 10.78
C ARG A 149 -15.32 -1.23 12.19
N THR A 150 -15.67 -0.32 13.09
CA THR A 150 -16.00 -0.58 14.51
C THR A 150 -17.48 -0.89 14.68
#